data_AF-A0A9W8UVA3-F1
#
_entry.id   AF-A0A9W8UVA3-F1
#
_cell.length_a   1.000
_cell.length_b   1.000
_cell.length_c   1.000
_cell.angle_alpha   90.00
_cell.angle_beta   90.00
_cell.angle_gamma   90.00
#
_symmetry.space_group_name_H-M   'P 1'
#
loop_
_entity.id
_entity.type
_entity.pdbx_description
1 polymer ?
#
loop_
_entity_poly.entity_id
_entity_poly.type
_entity_poly.pdbx_seq_one_letter_code
_entity_poly.pdbx_strand_id
1 'polypeptide(L)'
;MGRRGRYACLSYCWGKSEFIVTTLGNLKGHLERGIELKDLPQTFQDAVEVARELKVRYLWIDALCIIQDEDDHEDWKRECGNMARIYRNSYLTIAAAWATSANGGCFTTPDPGVATGPVMVRKVPHFPYTATPEDSTEFPILARAWTFQERLLARRVIYFGRQEIVWYCMEMCTCECGATNGPGQVVAKFNSDNQTAIEDDSQLWPAGSIWIGASNKA
;
A
#
# COMPACT_ATOMS: atom_id res chain seq x y z
N MET A 1 -17.78 20.46 7.82
CA MET A 1 -17.04 20.76 6.57
C MET A 1 -16.05 19.63 6.33
N GLY A 2 -16.19 18.86 5.25
CA GLY A 2 -15.29 17.74 4.95
C GLY A 2 -13.95 18.26 4.44
N ARG A 3 -12.86 17.97 5.16
CA ARG A 3 -11.50 18.28 4.72
C ARG A 3 -11.16 17.45 3.48
N ARG A 4 -10.75 18.10 2.39
CA ARG A 4 -10.20 17.43 1.20
C ARG A 4 -8.70 17.24 1.41
N GLY A 5 -8.19 16.04 1.20
CA GLY A 5 -6.76 15.73 1.34
C GLY A 5 -6.36 14.52 0.50
N ARG A 6 -5.09 14.48 0.08
CA ARG A 6 -4.51 13.31 -0.61
C ARG A 6 -4.33 12.18 0.39
N TYR A 7 -4.83 10.99 0.05
CA TYR A 7 -4.63 9.78 0.83
C TYR A 7 -4.04 8.67 -0.04
N ALA A 8 -3.25 7.80 0.60
CA ALA A 8 -2.81 6.54 0.02
C ALA A 8 -3.69 5.40 0.55
N CYS A 9 -3.81 4.31 -0.21
CA CYS A 9 -4.36 3.06 0.30
C CYS A 9 -3.24 2.04 0.51
N LEU A 10 -3.42 1.12 1.46
CA LEU A 10 -2.59 -0.07 1.60
C LEU A 10 -3.33 -1.29 1.08
N SER A 11 -2.74 -1.98 0.10
CA SER A 11 -3.13 -3.30 -0.39
C SER A 11 -2.15 -4.33 0.16
N TYR A 12 -2.63 -5.35 0.85
CA TYR A 12 -1.79 -6.34 1.53
C TYR A 12 -2.56 -7.65 1.76
N CYS A 13 -1.85 -8.70 2.20
CA CYS A 13 -2.48 -9.93 2.67
C CYS A 13 -2.72 -9.85 4.18
N TRP A 14 -3.94 -10.14 4.66
CA TRP A 14 -4.19 -10.21 6.11
C TRP A 14 -3.40 -11.37 6.75
N GLY A 15 -3.43 -12.55 6.12
CA GLY A 15 -2.80 -13.76 6.65
C GLY A 15 -3.66 -14.47 7.70
N LYS A 16 -3.05 -15.35 8.49
CA LYS A 16 -3.72 -16.15 9.53
C LYS A 16 -3.45 -15.69 10.95
N SER A 17 -2.46 -14.81 11.13
CA SER A 17 -2.09 -14.30 12.45
C SER A 17 -3.07 -13.22 12.89
N GLU A 18 -3.33 -13.14 14.19
CA GLU A 18 -4.07 -12.02 14.76
C GLU A 18 -3.24 -10.74 14.67
N PHE A 19 -3.92 -9.62 14.45
CA PHE A 19 -3.35 -8.29 14.46
C PHE A 19 -4.41 -7.26 14.84
N ILE A 20 -3.98 -6.03 15.10
CA ILE A 20 -4.88 -4.94 15.47
C ILE A 20 -5.87 -4.63 14.35
N VAL A 21 -7.16 -4.62 14.72
CA VAL A 21 -8.28 -4.22 13.87
C VAL A 21 -9.16 -3.23 14.62
N THR A 22 -9.91 -2.41 13.89
CA THR A 22 -10.89 -1.50 14.50
C THR A 22 -12.20 -2.24 14.76
N THR A 23 -12.68 -2.17 15.99
CA THR A 23 -14.01 -2.63 16.44
C THR A 23 -14.74 -1.47 17.10
N LEU A 24 -16.05 -1.59 17.32
CA LEU A 24 -16.84 -0.59 18.05
C LEU A 24 -16.26 -0.32 19.45
N GLY A 25 -15.75 -1.36 20.10
CA GLY A 25 -15.16 -1.28 21.44
C GLY A 25 -13.86 -0.46 21.50
N ASN A 26 -13.05 -0.46 20.43
CA ASN A 26 -11.77 0.25 20.40
C ASN A 26 -11.76 1.51 19.50
N LEU A 27 -12.80 1.73 18.69
CA LEU A 27 -12.93 2.84 17.74
C LEU A 27 -12.69 4.20 18.40
N LYS A 28 -13.37 4.47 19.53
CA LYS A 28 -13.19 5.72 20.27
C LYS A 28 -11.74 5.93 20.71
N GLY A 29 -11.09 4.85 21.16
CA GLY A 29 -9.68 4.87 21.54
C GLY A 29 -8.78 5.21 20.35
N HIS A 30 -9.00 4.56 19.20
CA HIS A 30 -8.23 4.83 17.97
C HIS A 30 -8.40 6.28 17.48
N LEU A 31 -9.60 6.85 17.59
CA LEU A 31 -9.89 8.22 17.14
C LEU A 31 -9.32 9.30 18.08
N GLU A 32 -9.42 9.10 19.39
CA GLU A 32 -9.02 10.12 20.38
C GLU A 32 -7.54 10.05 20.73
N ARG A 33 -7.00 8.84 20.91
CA ARG A 33 -5.60 8.62 21.35
C ARG A 33 -4.66 8.26 20.20
N GLY A 34 -5.20 7.84 19.06
CA GLY A 34 -4.41 7.24 17.98
C GLY A 34 -3.98 5.82 18.30
N ILE A 35 -3.13 5.28 17.43
CA ILE A 35 -2.49 3.96 17.57
C ILE A 35 -0.99 4.20 17.51
N GLU A 36 -0.23 3.62 18.44
CA GLU A 36 1.23 3.74 18.38
C GLU A 36 1.79 2.92 17.22
N LEU A 37 2.78 3.47 16.51
CA LEU A 37 3.37 2.81 15.34
C LEU A 37 3.89 1.40 15.66
N LYS A 38 4.47 1.22 16.85
CA LYS A 38 5.03 -0.06 17.32
C LYS A 38 3.97 -1.15 17.54
N ASP A 39 2.72 -0.76 17.74
CA ASP A 39 1.59 -1.68 17.95
C ASP A 39 0.97 -2.12 16.62
N LEU A 40 1.36 -1.50 15.51
CA LEU A 40 0.93 -1.87 14.17
C LEU A 40 1.75 -3.05 13.63
N PRO A 41 1.15 -3.93 12.82
CA PRO A 41 1.88 -4.95 12.06
C PRO A 41 2.96 -4.35 11.15
N GLN A 42 4.00 -5.14 10.86
CA GLN A 42 5.15 -4.67 10.06
C GLN A 42 4.73 -4.06 8.71
N THR A 43 3.78 -4.67 8.00
CA THR A 43 3.29 -4.14 6.71
C THR A 43 2.65 -2.77 6.87
N PHE A 44 2.02 -2.49 8.01
CA PHE A 44 1.38 -1.21 8.27
C PHE A 44 2.43 -0.17 8.64
N GLN A 45 3.43 -0.55 9.43
CA GLN A 45 4.56 0.32 9.78
C GLN A 45 5.30 0.77 8.51
N ASP A 46 5.63 -0.15 7.62
CA ASP A 46 6.29 0.16 6.36
C ASP A 46 5.42 1.03 5.47
N ALA A 47 4.10 0.78 5.41
CA ALA A 47 3.18 1.62 4.64
C ALA A 47 3.11 3.06 5.19
N VAL A 48 3.17 3.22 6.52
CA VAL A 48 3.26 4.53 7.17
C VAL A 48 4.57 5.23 6.81
N GLU A 49 5.68 4.51 6.80
CA GLU A 49 6.99 5.04 6.39
C GLU A 49 6.98 5.51 4.93
N VAL A 50 6.51 4.67 4.01
CA VAL A 50 6.37 5.00 2.59
C VAL A 50 5.45 6.22 2.40
N ALA A 51 4.32 6.27 3.10
CA ALA A 51 3.40 7.41 3.01
C ALA A 51 4.05 8.72 3.49
N ARG A 52 4.84 8.68 4.57
CA ARG A 52 5.59 9.84 5.07
C ARG A 52 6.64 10.31 4.06
N GLU A 53 7.43 9.40 3.50
CA GLU A 53 8.44 9.72 2.48
C GLU A 53 7.81 10.34 1.22
N LEU A 54 6.64 9.84 0.82
CA LEU A 54 5.87 10.38 -0.30
C LEU A 54 5.06 11.64 0.07
N LYS A 55 5.17 12.12 1.31
CA LYS A 55 4.49 13.31 1.84
C LYS A 55 2.96 13.21 1.68
N VAL A 56 2.42 12.01 1.87
CA VAL A 56 0.99 11.71 1.89
C VAL A 56 0.54 11.57 3.35
N ARG A 57 -0.35 12.47 3.78
CA ARG A 57 -0.75 12.57 5.20
C ARG A 57 -1.71 11.48 5.66
N TYR A 58 -2.55 11.00 4.74
CA TYR A 58 -3.65 10.10 5.06
C TYR A 58 -3.37 8.72 4.49
N LEU A 59 -3.50 7.70 5.31
CA LEU A 59 -3.38 6.31 4.89
C LEU A 59 -4.70 5.58 5.19
N TRP A 60 -5.23 4.90 4.19
CA TRP A 60 -6.40 4.05 4.32
C TRP A 60 -5.96 2.59 4.36
N ILE A 61 -6.34 1.89 5.43
CA ILE A 61 -6.08 0.47 5.69
C ILE A 61 -7.41 -0.17 6.09
N ASP A 62 -7.90 -1.12 5.31
CA ASP A 62 -9.21 -1.77 5.51
C ASP A 62 -9.46 -2.23 6.96
N ALA A 63 -8.47 -2.89 7.59
CA ALA A 63 -8.53 -3.38 8.96
C ALA A 63 -8.71 -2.29 10.02
N LEU A 64 -8.32 -1.04 9.72
CA LEU A 64 -8.39 0.08 10.66
C LEU A 64 -9.51 1.06 10.32
N CYS A 65 -9.85 1.19 9.04
CA CYS A 65 -10.83 2.14 8.53
C CYS A 65 -12.27 1.58 8.56
N ILE A 66 -12.40 0.25 8.49
CA ILE A 66 -13.66 -0.49 8.55
C ILE A 66 -13.76 -1.15 9.93
N ILE A 67 -14.95 -1.09 10.53
CA ILE A 67 -15.29 -1.77 11.77
C ILE A 67 -15.43 -3.28 11.47
N GLN A 68 -14.66 -4.08 12.19
CA GLN A 68 -14.48 -5.52 11.95
C GLN A 68 -15.22 -6.40 12.98
N ASP A 69 -16.23 -5.87 13.69
CA ASP A 69 -17.00 -6.68 14.64
C ASP A 69 -17.68 -7.87 13.91
N GLU A 70 -17.53 -9.07 14.48
CA GLU A 70 -18.04 -10.32 13.90
C GLU A 70 -19.58 -10.38 13.92
N ASP A 71 -20.20 -9.75 14.93
CA ASP A 71 -21.65 -9.79 15.13
C ASP A 71 -22.41 -8.65 14.40
N ASP A 72 -21.68 -7.63 13.88
CA ASP A 72 -22.27 -6.48 13.18
C ASP A 72 -21.42 -6.06 11.97
N HIS A 73 -21.83 -6.56 10.79
CA HIS A 73 -21.17 -6.28 9.51
C HIS A 73 -21.78 -5.10 8.75
N GLU A 74 -22.57 -4.21 9.36
CA GLU A 74 -23.19 -3.10 8.63
C GLU A 74 -22.16 -2.11 8.05
N ASP A 75 -21.06 -1.84 8.77
CA ASP A 75 -19.96 -1.04 8.24
C ASP A 75 -19.25 -1.75 7.09
N TRP A 76 -18.98 -3.05 7.25
CA TRP A 76 -18.38 -3.85 6.20
C TRP A 76 -19.22 -3.84 4.92
N LYS A 77 -20.55 -4.05 5.01
CA LYS A 77 -21.45 -4.02 3.84
C LYS A 77 -21.40 -2.68 3.11
N ARG A 78 -21.40 -1.57 3.86
CA ARG A 78 -21.31 -0.22 3.31
C ARG A 78 -19.96 0.02 2.64
N GLU A 79 -18.86 -0.29 3.32
CA GLU A 79 -17.52 0.01 2.85
C GLU A 79 -17.12 -0.91 1.69
N CYS A 80 -17.55 -2.17 1.67
CA CYS A 80 -17.41 -3.08 0.52
C CYS A 80 -18.03 -2.50 -0.76
N GLY A 81 -19.20 -1.86 -0.67
CA GLY A 81 -19.80 -1.15 -1.81
C GLY A 81 -19.00 0.08 -2.25
N ASN A 82 -18.21 0.68 -1.35
CA ASN A 82 -17.40 1.87 -1.60
C ASN A 82 -15.94 1.57 -1.98
N MET A 83 -15.46 0.33 -1.81
CA MET A 83 -14.06 -0.07 -2.08
C MET A 83 -13.56 0.44 -3.42
N ALA A 84 -14.38 0.26 -4.46
CA ALA A 84 -14.07 0.71 -5.81
C ALA A 84 -13.78 2.23 -5.87
N ARG A 85 -14.58 3.02 -5.15
CA ARG A 85 -14.45 4.47 -5.09
C ARG A 85 -13.26 4.90 -4.22
N ILE A 86 -12.94 4.15 -3.16
CA ILE A 86 -11.79 4.41 -2.29
C ILE A 86 -10.50 4.25 -3.09
N TYR A 87 -10.25 3.08 -3.67
CA TYR A 87 -9.02 2.84 -4.42
C TYR A 87 -8.89 3.75 -5.65
N ARG A 88 -9.98 3.99 -6.37
CA ARG A 88 -9.98 4.88 -7.55
C ARG A 88 -9.63 6.33 -7.25
N ASN A 89 -10.01 6.84 -6.08
CA ASN A 89 -9.77 8.22 -5.68
C ASN A 89 -8.53 8.39 -4.79
N SER A 90 -7.84 7.30 -4.47
CA SER A 90 -6.55 7.37 -3.78
C SER A 90 -5.52 8.10 -4.66
N TYR A 91 -4.60 8.81 -4.00
CA TYR A 91 -3.48 9.46 -4.68
C TYR A 91 -2.54 8.40 -5.28
N LEU A 92 -2.29 7.34 -4.52
CA LEU A 92 -1.60 6.12 -4.89
C LEU A 92 -2.00 4.96 -3.97
N THR A 93 -1.73 3.73 -4.39
CA THR A 93 -1.83 2.54 -3.55
C THR A 93 -0.45 1.96 -3.31
N ILE A 94 -0.15 1.67 -2.04
CA ILE A 94 1.03 0.93 -1.59
C ILE A 94 0.62 -0.54 -1.56
N ALA A 95 1.29 -1.40 -2.32
CA ALA A 95 0.95 -2.81 -2.41
C ALA A 95 2.10 -3.68 -1.88
N ALA A 96 1.90 -4.34 -0.73
CA ALA A 96 2.84 -5.30 -0.16
C ALA A 96 2.74 -6.65 -0.90
N ALA A 97 3.22 -6.69 -2.13
CA ALA A 97 2.90 -7.74 -3.10
C ALA A 97 3.50 -9.12 -2.72
N TRP A 98 4.66 -9.13 -2.06
CA TRP A 98 5.35 -10.36 -1.65
C TRP A 98 4.90 -10.90 -0.29
N ALA A 99 4.31 -10.06 0.56
CA ALA A 99 3.95 -10.42 1.92
C ALA A 99 2.71 -11.33 1.94
N THR A 100 2.77 -12.40 2.73
CA THR A 100 1.66 -13.34 2.93
C THR A 100 0.74 -12.96 4.10
N SER A 101 1.12 -11.96 4.91
CA SER A 101 0.34 -11.49 6.06
C SER A 101 0.61 -10.01 6.38
N ALA A 102 -0.18 -9.45 7.30
CA ALA A 102 -0.01 -8.09 7.80
C ALA A 102 1.35 -7.88 8.51
N ASN A 103 2.00 -8.97 8.92
CA ASN A 103 3.31 -8.96 9.58
C ASN A 103 4.49 -9.20 8.62
N GLY A 104 4.23 -9.34 7.31
CA GLY A 104 5.28 -9.64 6.33
C GLY A 104 6.20 -8.45 6.00
N GLY A 105 5.66 -7.22 6.05
CA GLY A 105 6.39 -6.01 5.63
C GLY A 105 6.29 -5.72 4.13
N CYS A 106 6.53 -4.46 3.77
CA CYS A 106 6.81 -4.05 2.40
C CYS A 106 8.30 -4.22 2.08
N PHE A 107 9.18 -3.95 3.05
CA PHE A 107 10.62 -3.97 2.84
C PHE A 107 11.19 -5.36 3.07
N THR A 108 12.10 -5.77 2.19
CA THR A 108 12.81 -7.04 2.34
C THR A 108 14.22 -6.90 1.79
N THR A 109 15.11 -7.80 2.20
CA THR A 109 16.45 -7.86 1.64
C THR A 109 16.39 -8.71 0.36
N PRO A 110 16.69 -8.15 -0.81
CA PRO A 110 16.74 -8.92 -2.04
C PRO A 110 17.75 -10.07 -1.92
N ASP A 111 17.48 -11.16 -2.61
CA ASP A 111 18.44 -12.25 -2.76
C ASP A 111 19.72 -11.68 -3.42
N PRO A 112 20.91 -11.94 -2.87
CA PRO A 112 22.17 -11.49 -3.48
C PRO A 112 22.43 -12.10 -4.87
N GLY A 113 21.69 -13.15 -5.25
CA GLY A 113 21.88 -13.89 -6.49
C GLY A 113 22.97 -14.96 -6.37
N VAL A 114 23.22 -15.63 -7.49
CA VAL A 114 24.19 -16.72 -7.60
C VAL A 114 25.38 -16.26 -8.44
N ALA A 115 26.60 -16.49 -7.92
CA ALA A 115 27.82 -16.27 -8.67
C ALA A 115 28.01 -17.37 -9.72
N THR A 116 28.14 -16.98 -10.99
CA THR A 116 28.47 -17.87 -12.11
C THR A 116 29.74 -17.35 -12.77
N GLY A 117 30.90 -17.69 -12.21
CA GLY A 117 32.19 -17.15 -12.65
C GLY A 117 32.35 -15.66 -12.26
N PRO A 118 32.74 -14.76 -13.19
CA PRO A 118 32.88 -13.33 -12.89
C PRO A 118 31.54 -12.57 -12.88
N VAL A 119 30.42 -13.26 -13.12
CA VAL A 119 29.09 -12.66 -13.25
C VAL A 119 28.23 -13.06 -12.05
N MET A 120 27.51 -12.11 -11.48
CA MET A 120 26.43 -12.35 -10.52
C MET A 120 25.10 -12.38 -11.27
N VAL A 121 24.34 -13.48 -11.13
CA VAL A 121 23.03 -13.64 -11.77
C VAL A 121 21.96 -13.71 -10.69
N ARG A 122 20.88 -12.94 -10.86
CA ARG A 122 19.75 -12.93 -9.94
C ARG A 122 18.45 -13.08 -10.72
N LYS A 123 17.57 -13.98 -10.26
CA LYS A 123 16.19 -14.03 -10.73
C LYS A 123 15.43 -12.89 -10.07
N VAL A 124 14.85 -12.00 -10.87
CA VAL A 124 14.02 -10.90 -10.39
C VAL A 124 12.61 -11.10 -10.95
N PRO A 125 11.68 -11.68 -10.19
CA PRO A 125 10.29 -11.79 -10.62
C PRO A 125 9.66 -10.40 -10.68
N HIS A 126 9.28 -9.96 -11.88
CA HIS A 126 8.58 -8.69 -12.06
C HIS A 126 7.09 -8.88 -11.80
N PHE A 127 6.44 -7.89 -11.17
CA PHE A 127 4.98 -7.92 -11.03
C PHE A 127 4.33 -7.93 -12.44
N PRO A 128 3.50 -8.93 -12.78
CA PRO A 128 3.06 -9.09 -14.17
C PRO A 128 2.03 -8.02 -14.56
N TYR A 129 2.17 -7.46 -15.76
CA TYR A 129 1.18 -6.53 -16.32
C TYR A 129 -0.20 -7.19 -16.47
N THR A 130 -0.23 -8.46 -16.86
CA THR A 130 -1.41 -9.32 -16.95
C THR A 130 -1.41 -10.35 -15.82
N ALA A 131 -1.29 -9.90 -14.56
CA ALA A 131 -1.16 -10.85 -13.46
C ALA A 131 -2.46 -11.65 -13.29
N THR A 132 -2.31 -12.95 -13.13
CA THR A 132 -3.37 -13.92 -12.89
C THR A 132 -3.24 -14.50 -11.48
N PRO A 133 -4.22 -15.27 -11.00
CA PRO A 133 -4.08 -16.00 -9.74
C PRO A 133 -2.88 -16.98 -9.71
N GLU A 134 -2.37 -17.43 -10.85
CA GLU A 134 -1.23 -18.35 -10.94
C GLU A 134 0.08 -17.70 -10.48
N ASP A 135 0.20 -16.39 -10.66
CA ASP A 135 1.33 -15.58 -10.20
C ASP A 135 1.36 -15.40 -8.66
N SER A 136 0.35 -15.88 -7.95
CA SER A 136 0.25 -15.76 -6.49
C SER A 136 1.35 -16.48 -5.70
N THR A 137 2.07 -17.39 -6.35
CA THR A 137 3.25 -18.06 -5.77
C THR A 137 4.39 -17.09 -5.48
N GLU A 138 4.63 -16.14 -6.40
CA GLU A 138 5.65 -15.09 -6.25
C GLU A 138 5.04 -13.80 -5.66
N PHE A 139 3.74 -13.55 -5.92
CA PHE A 139 3.01 -12.38 -5.43
C PHE A 139 1.74 -12.77 -4.68
N PRO A 140 1.83 -13.20 -3.41
CA PRO A 140 0.70 -13.67 -2.61
C PRO A 140 -0.53 -12.76 -2.60
N ILE A 141 -0.33 -11.46 -2.78
CA ILE A 141 -1.41 -10.47 -2.90
C ILE A 141 -2.42 -10.85 -3.99
N LEU A 142 -2.01 -11.53 -5.07
CA LEU A 142 -2.86 -11.94 -6.19
C LEU A 142 -3.79 -13.11 -5.87
N ALA A 143 -3.56 -13.86 -4.78
CA ALA A 143 -4.46 -14.92 -4.35
C ALA A 143 -5.77 -14.41 -3.74
N ARG A 144 -5.88 -13.10 -3.45
CA ARG A 144 -7.06 -12.52 -2.82
C ARG A 144 -8.06 -12.02 -3.86
N ALA A 145 -9.33 -12.35 -3.68
CA ALA A 145 -10.39 -11.82 -4.55
C ALA A 145 -10.50 -10.28 -4.46
N TRP A 146 -10.22 -9.70 -3.28
CA TRP A 146 -10.28 -8.27 -3.03
C TRP A 146 -9.25 -7.46 -3.81
N THR A 147 -8.03 -7.99 -3.96
CA THR A 147 -6.90 -7.27 -4.59
C THR A 147 -7.09 -7.08 -6.09
N PHE A 148 -8.00 -7.82 -6.72
CA PHE A 148 -8.41 -7.57 -8.11
C PHE A 148 -9.09 -6.20 -8.27
N GLN A 149 -10.01 -5.83 -7.37
CA GLN A 149 -10.66 -4.51 -7.40
C GLN A 149 -9.67 -3.41 -7.06
N GLU A 150 -8.79 -3.64 -6.09
CA GLU A 150 -7.75 -2.70 -5.66
C GLU A 150 -6.78 -2.38 -6.79
N ARG A 151 -6.34 -3.41 -7.53
CA ARG A 151 -5.43 -3.30 -8.67
C ARG A 151 -6.05 -2.62 -9.88
N LEU A 152 -7.28 -2.99 -10.25
CA LEU A 152 -7.90 -2.46 -11.47
C LEU A 152 -8.32 -1.00 -11.34
N LEU A 153 -8.58 -0.53 -10.12
CA LEU A 153 -9.21 0.77 -9.89
C LEU A 153 -8.20 1.83 -9.43
N ALA A 154 -7.10 1.44 -8.78
CA ALA A 154 -6.04 2.37 -8.43
C ALA A 154 -5.35 2.93 -9.68
N ARG A 155 -5.22 4.26 -9.75
CA ARG A 155 -4.59 4.95 -10.90
C ARG A 155 -3.06 4.91 -10.86
N ARG A 156 -2.50 4.69 -9.67
CA ARG A 156 -1.07 4.66 -9.38
C ARG A 156 -0.84 3.64 -8.27
N VAL A 157 0.07 2.69 -8.48
CA VAL A 157 0.40 1.63 -7.53
C VAL A 157 1.90 1.50 -7.43
N ILE A 158 2.41 1.41 -6.21
CA ILE A 158 3.78 0.98 -5.92
C ILE A 158 3.69 -0.46 -5.41
N TYR A 159 4.16 -1.41 -6.21
CA TYR A 159 4.28 -2.80 -5.79
C TYR A 159 5.63 -3.03 -5.13
N PHE A 160 5.60 -3.43 -3.87
CA PHE A 160 6.75 -3.96 -3.15
C PHE A 160 6.79 -5.46 -3.39
N GLY A 161 7.65 -5.87 -4.34
CA GLY A 161 7.98 -7.27 -4.58
C GLY A 161 9.08 -7.75 -3.64
N ARG A 162 9.42 -9.04 -3.72
CA ARG A 162 10.48 -9.61 -2.88
C ARG A 162 11.88 -9.15 -3.28
N GLN A 163 12.06 -8.81 -4.55
CA GLN A 163 13.38 -8.55 -5.15
C GLN A 163 13.56 -7.11 -5.61
N GLU A 164 12.46 -6.38 -5.78
CA GLU A 164 12.43 -5.05 -6.39
C GLU A 164 11.10 -4.33 -6.12
N ILE A 165 11.11 -3.04 -6.41
CA ILE A 165 9.93 -2.19 -6.40
C ILE A 165 9.48 -1.91 -7.84
N VAL A 166 8.16 -2.03 -8.09
CA VAL A 166 7.53 -1.71 -9.38
C VAL A 166 6.59 -0.53 -9.21
N TRP A 167 6.77 0.50 -10.05
CA TRP A 167 5.80 1.57 -10.22
C TRP A 167 4.86 1.25 -11.37
N TYR A 168 3.56 1.40 -11.13
CA TYR A 168 2.52 1.24 -12.13
C TYR A 168 1.60 2.45 -12.13
N CYS A 169 1.30 3.00 -13.30
CA CYS A 169 0.22 3.96 -13.50
C CYS A 169 -0.45 3.75 -14.86
N MET A 170 -1.45 4.57 -15.18
CA MET A 170 -2.22 4.48 -16.43
C MET A 170 -1.40 4.75 -17.71
N GLU A 171 -0.16 5.24 -17.57
CA GLU A 171 0.70 5.62 -18.69
C GLU A 171 2.00 4.80 -18.76
N MET A 172 2.48 4.29 -17.62
CA MET A 172 3.75 3.59 -17.55
C MET A 172 3.77 2.51 -16.47
N CYS A 173 4.59 1.50 -16.73
CA CYS A 173 5.04 0.54 -15.74
C CYS A 173 6.57 0.58 -15.75
N THR A 174 7.18 0.98 -14.63
CA THR A 174 8.63 1.08 -14.49
C THR A 174 9.07 0.25 -13.30
N CYS A 175 10.23 -0.37 -13.43
CA CYS A 175 10.77 -1.24 -12.42
C CYS A 175 12.16 -0.79 -11.97
N GLU A 176 12.53 -1.06 -10.72
CA GLU A 176 13.86 -0.75 -10.17
C GLU A 176 15.00 -1.32 -11.02
N CYS A 177 14.82 -2.52 -11.59
CA CYS A 177 15.81 -3.13 -12.48
C CYS A 177 15.93 -2.46 -13.87
N GLY A 178 15.02 -1.54 -14.21
CA GLY A 178 15.00 -0.84 -15.50
C GLY A 178 14.48 -1.66 -16.69
N ALA A 179 14.11 -2.94 -16.49
CA ALA A 179 13.57 -3.79 -17.55
C ALA A 179 12.07 -3.54 -17.74
N THR A 180 11.69 -2.61 -18.62
CA THR A 180 10.28 -2.35 -18.94
C THR A 180 9.76 -3.28 -20.05
N ASN A 181 8.71 -4.05 -19.77
CA ASN A 181 7.93 -4.78 -20.78
C ASN A 181 6.88 -3.83 -21.40
N GLY A 182 7.21 -3.10 -22.47
CA GLY A 182 6.27 -2.33 -23.29
C GLY A 182 6.93 -1.53 -24.43
N PRO A 183 6.32 -1.46 -25.63
CA PRO A 183 6.92 -0.77 -26.77
C PRO A 183 6.76 0.75 -26.60
N GLY A 184 7.88 1.47 -26.51
CA GLY A 184 7.88 2.92 -26.35
C GLY A 184 8.53 3.32 -25.04
N GLN A 185 9.86 3.43 -25.07
CA GLN A 185 10.69 3.93 -23.99
C GLN A 185 10.17 5.28 -23.46
N VAL A 186 9.85 5.33 -22.17
CA VAL A 186 10.17 6.49 -21.33
C VAL A 186 10.76 5.96 -20.05
N VAL A 187 12.10 5.95 -19.98
CA VAL A 187 12.81 5.82 -18.70
C VAL A 187 12.58 7.13 -17.96
N ALA A 188 11.55 7.18 -17.11
CA ALA A 188 11.42 8.26 -16.15
C ALA A 188 12.56 8.11 -15.14
N LYS A 189 13.69 8.80 -15.40
CA LYS A 189 14.69 9.04 -14.37
C LYS A 189 13.99 9.77 -13.24
N PHE A 190 14.05 9.22 -12.03
CA PHE A 190 13.62 9.91 -10.82
C PHE A 190 14.40 11.24 -10.76
N ASN A 191 13.74 12.33 -11.12
CA ASN A 191 14.30 13.66 -11.00
C ASN A 191 13.94 14.16 -9.60
N SER A 192 14.96 14.36 -8.76
CA SER A 192 14.85 14.92 -7.40
C SER A 192 14.24 16.33 -7.38
N ASP A 193 14.11 16.97 -8.54
CA ASP A 193 13.89 18.42 -8.62
C ASP A 193 12.42 18.82 -8.78
N ASN A 194 11.48 17.87 -8.79
CA ASN A 194 10.04 18.19 -8.95
C ASN A 194 9.33 18.40 -7.59
N GLN A 195 9.87 19.32 -6.78
CA GLN A 195 9.31 19.71 -5.46
C GLN A 195 8.17 20.75 -5.51
N THR A 196 7.57 21.03 -6.66
CA THR A 196 6.45 21.98 -6.78
C THR A 196 5.13 21.21 -6.94
N ALA A 197 4.09 21.31 -6.11
CA ALA A 197 3.80 22.16 -4.98
C ALA A 197 3.21 21.29 -3.86
N ILE A 198 3.81 21.37 -2.69
CA ILE A 198 3.23 20.86 -1.45
C ILE A 198 2.78 22.12 -0.73
N GLU A 199 1.48 22.39 -0.76
CA GLU A 199 0.91 23.42 0.09
C GLU A 199 1.32 23.09 1.53
N ASP A 200 2.06 24.05 2.09
CA ASP A 200 2.73 23.97 3.37
C ASP A 200 1.69 23.96 4.50
N ASP A 201 1.43 22.76 5.04
CA ASP A 201 0.69 22.58 6.29
C ASP A 201 1.66 22.23 7.45
N SER A 202 2.97 22.45 7.29
CA SER A 202 4.00 22.04 8.26
C SER A 202 3.87 22.70 9.65
N GLN A 203 2.99 23.70 9.78
CA GLN A 203 2.79 24.45 11.02
C GLN A 203 1.81 23.82 12.02
N LEU A 204 1.24 22.63 11.75
CA LEU A 204 0.13 22.11 12.54
C LEU A 204 0.41 20.85 13.39
N TRP A 205 1.60 20.23 13.37
CA TRP A 205 1.78 18.96 14.11
C TRP A 205 3.22 18.64 14.55
N PRO A 206 3.38 17.92 15.68
CA PRO A 206 4.66 17.35 16.06
C PRO A 206 5.12 16.32 15.01
N ALA A 207 6.43 16.32 14.74
CA ALA A 207 7.07 15.42 13.79
C ALA A 207 6.70 13.95 14.07
N GLY A 208 6.23 13.22 13.06
CA GLY A 208 5.96 11.78 13.15
C GLY A 208 4.49 11.35 13.25
N SER A 209 3.49 12.23 13.13
CA SER A 209 2.08 11.82 13.12
C SER A 209 1.57 11.47 11.71
N ILE A 210 0.89 10.32 11.55
CA ILE A 210 0.14 9.97 10.34
C ILE A 210 -1.33 9.77 10.73
N TRP A 211 -2.25 10.28 9.92
CA TRP A 211 -3.67 10.02 10.12
C TRP A 211 -4.06 8.75 9.38
N ILE A 212 -4.36 7.69 10.12
CA ILE A 212 -5.05 6.53 9.59
C ILE A 212 -6.53 6.89 9.60
N GLY A 213 -7.07 7.20 8.41
CA GLY A 213 -8.37 7.86 8.30
C GLY A 213 -9.52 6.93 8.66
N ALA A 214 -10.39 7.33 9.59
CA ALA A 214 -11.74 6.80 9.63
C ALA A 214 -12.53 7.37 8.44
N SER A 215 -13.24 6.52 7.69
CA SER A 215 -14.41 6.94 6.89
C SER A 215 -15.24 7.90 7.75
N ASN A 216 -15.74 9.02 7.21
CA ASN A 216 -16.48 10.07 7.96
C ASN A 216 -17.54 9.42 8.88
N LYS A 217 -17.14 9.17 10.13
CA LYS A 217 -17.94 8.56 11.18
C LYS A 217 -18.24 9.66 12.18
N ALA A 218 -19.06 10.61 11.73
CA ALA A 218 -19.65 11.69 12.52
C ALA A 218 -21.08 11.91 12.03
#